data_AF-A0A359EZ82-F1
#
_entry.id   AF-A0A359EZ82-F1
#
_cell.length_a   1.000
_cell.length_b   1.000
_cell.length_c   1.000
_cell.angle_alpha   90.00
_cell.angle_beta   90.00
_cell.angle_gamma   90.00
#
_symmetry.space_group_name_H-M   'P 1'
#
loop_
_entity.id
_entity.type
_entity.pdbx_description
1 polymer ?
#
loop_
_entity_poly.entity_id
_entity_poly.type
_entity_poly.pdbx_seq_one_letter_code
_entity_poly.pdbx_strand_id
1 'polypeptide(L)'
;LHPDAVSEMFLRRVRRYGLERLTLHGLRHTWATLALERGIHPRVVQERFGHSTISITLGMYSHVGPTLHDRAAEQLGVLLLGEVVARS
;
A
#
# COMPACT_ATOMS: atom_id res chain seq x y z
N LEU A 1 7.20 -23.73 12.91
CA LEU A 1 7.89 -23.10 11.75
C LEU A 1 8.66 -21.89 12.26
N HIS A 2 9.99 -21.86 12.11
CA HIS A 2 10.77 -20.68 12.47
C HIS A 2 10.54 -19.58 11.43
N PRO A 3 10.26 -18.31 11.80
CA PRO A 3 10.00 -17.23 10.85
C PRO A 3 11.10 -17.09 9.79
N ASP A 4 12.35 -17.23 10.22
CA ASP A 4 13.51 -17.11 9.34
C ASP A 4 13.62 -18.23 8.31
N ALA A 5 13.11 -19.43 8.63
CA ALA A 5 13.16 -20.56 7.69
C ALA A 5 12.31 -20.29 6.44
N VAL A 6 11.17 -19.59 6.60
CA VAL A 6 10.30 -19.22 5.49
C VAL A 6 10.92 -18.10 4.66
N SER A 7 11.49 -17.09 5.31
CA SER A 7 12.21 -16.00 4.65
C SER A 7 13.41 -16.52 3.86
N GLU A 8 14.23 -17.39 4.45
CA GLU A 8 15.38 -18.00 3.78
C GLU A 8 14.95 -18.88 2.61
N MET A 9 13.91 -19.69 2.78
CA MET A 9 13.35 -20.50 1.70
C MET A 9 12.91 -19.61 0.52
N PHE A 10 12.23 -18.50 0.81
CA PHE A 10 11.78 -17.54 -0.20
C PHE A 10 12.97 -16.90 -0.92
N LEU A 11 13.95 -16.38 -0.18
CA LEU A 11 15.14 -15.77 -0.74
C LEU A 11 15.94 -16.75 -1.62
N ARG A 12 16.00 -18.03 -1.22
CA ARG A 12 16.64 -19.08 -2.03
C ARG A 12 15.95 -19.27 -3.37
N ARG A 13 14.61 -19.17 -3.42
CA ARG A 13 13.84 -19.25 -4.67
C ARG A 13 14.02 -17.99 -5.52
N VAL A 14 13.99 -16.81 -4.92
CA VAL A 14 14.26 -15.53 -5.59
C VAL A 14 15.60 -15.58 -6.31
N ARG A 15 16.67 -16.01 -5.62
CA ARG A 15 18.01 -16.20 -6.21
C ARG A 15 18.02 -17.23 -7.33
N ARG A 16 17.33 -18.36 -7.16
CA ARG A 16 17.25 -19.41 -8.19
C ARG A 16 16.67 -18.91 -9.51
N TYR A 17 15.70 -17.98 -9.47
CA TYR A 17 15.06 -17.43 -10.66
C TYR A 17 15.70 -16.12 -11.15
N GLY A 18 16.84 -15.70 -10.59
CA GLY A 18 17.54 -14.48 -11.01
C GLY A 18 16.76 -13.18 -10.73
N LEU A 19 15.83 -13.19 -9.77
CA LEU A 19 15.07 -12.01 -9.40
C LEU A 19 15.90 -11.12 -8.47
N GLU A 20 16.04 -9.84 -8.81
CA GLU A 20 16.76 -8.89 -7.96
C GLU A 20 15.86 -8.32 -6.86
N ARG A 21 16.40 -8.23 -5.63
CA ARG A 21 15.86 -7.45 -4.49
C ARG A 21 14.41 -7.78 -4.04
N LEU A 22 13.92 -8.99 -4.25
CA LEU A 22 12.59 -9.40 -3.79
C LEU A 22 12.63 -10.07 -2.39
N THR A 23 11.89 -9.52 -1.43
CA THR A 23 11.75 -10.10 -0.07
C THR A 23 10.26 -10.17 0.33
N LEU A 24 9.92 -11.05 1.29
CA LEU A 24 8.55 -11.12 1.82
C LEU A 24 8.13 -9.81 2.51
N HIS A 25 9.07 -9.14 3.17
CA HIS A 25 8.84 -7.83 3.77
C HIS A 25 8.63 -6.74 2.70
N GLY A 26 9.41 -6.77 1.61
CA GLY A 26 9.23 -5.89 0.46
C GLY A 26 7.87 -6.06 -0.19
N LEU A 27 7.42 -7.31 -0.39
CA LEU A 27 6.08 -7.61 -0.89
C LEU A 27 4.98 -7.06 0.02
N ARG A 28 5.15 -7.15 1.35
CA ARG A 28 4.22 -6.56 2.32
C ARG A 28 4.13 -5.04 2.16
N HIS A 29 5.27 -4.36 2.01
CA HIS A 29 5.30 -2.91 1.76
C HIS A 29 4.62 -2.55 0.44
N THR A 30 4.94 -3.26 -0.65
CA THR A 30 4.32 -3.04 -1.95
C THR A 30 2.80 -3.18 -1.89
N TRP A 31 2.29 -4.22 -1.21
CA TRP A 31 0.85 -4.39 -1.06
C TRP A 31 0.21 -3.21 -0.32
N ALA A 32 0.84 -2.74 0.75
CA ALA A 32 0.33 -1.65 1.57
C ALA A 32 0.28 -0.32 0.80
N THR A 33 1.38 0.02 0.10
CA THR A 33 1.45 1.20 -0.75
C THR A 33 0.36 1.16 -1.82
N LEU A 34 0.22 0.04 -2.54
CA LEU A 34 -0.83 -0.10 -3.56
C LEU A 34 -2.25 0.01 -2.98
N ALA A 35 -2.50 -0.56 -1.80
CA ALA A 35 -3.79 -0.44 -1.14
C ALA A 35 -4.12 1.02 -0.81
N LEU A 36 -3.17 1.73 -0.21
CA LEU A 36 -3.33 3.15 0.15
C LEU A 36 -3.48 4.04 -1.08
N GLU A 37 -2.71 3.80 -2.13
CA GLU A 37 -2.88 4.51 -3.40
C GLU A 37 -4.29 4.31 -3.96
N ARG A 38 -4.86 3.11 -3.88
CA ARG A 38 -6.24 2.86 -4.31
C ARG A 38 -7.31 3.42 -3.36
N GLY A 39 -6.94 4.25 -2.39
CA GLY A 39 -7.87 4.88 -1.47
C GLY A 39 -8.37 3.94 -0.36
N ILE A 40 -7.77 2.76 -0.20
CA ILE A 40 -8.14 1.87 0.91
C ILE A 40 -7.73 2.54 2.20
N HIS A 41 -8.67 2.65 3.13
CA HIS A 41 -8.45 3.33 4.39
C HIS A 41 -7.30 2.68 5.19
N PRO A 42 -6.37 3.46 5.79
CA PRO A 42 -5.20 2.93 6.52
C PRO A 42 -5.55 1.94 7.63
N ARG A 43 -6.75 2.07 8.24
CA ARG A 43 -7.27 1.12 9.24
C ARG A 43 -7.47 -0.29 8.67
N VAL A 44 -7.98 -0.40 7.43
CA VAL A 44 -8.17 -1.69 6.76
C VAL A 44 -6.81 -2.33 6.46
N VAL A 45 -5.84 -1.53 6.01
CA VAL A 45 -4.45 -1.97 5.80
C VAL A 45 -3.83 -2.47 7.11
N GLN A 46 -4.03 -1.72 8.21
CA GLN A 46 -3.55 -2.10 9.54
C GLN A 46 -4.15 -3.43 10.02
N GLU A 47 -5.48 -3.58 9.95
CA GLU A 47 -6.19 -4.79 10.37
C GLU A 47 -5.73 -6.02 9.58
N ARG A 48 -5.52 -5.86 8.28
CA ARG A 48 -5.03 -6.95 7.40
C ARG A 48 -3.61 -7.41 7.74
N PHE A 49 -2.81 -6.58 8.39
CA PHE A 49 -1.45 -6.90 8.82
C PHE A 49 -1.32 -7.24 10.30
N GLY A 50 -2.40 -7.10 11.09
CA GLY A 50 -2.37 -7.33 12.52
C GLY A 50 -1.43 -6.38 13.28
N HIS A 51 -1.10 -5.21 12.71
CA HIS A 51 -0.27 -4.23 13.40
C HIS A 51 -1.04 -3.65 14.59
N SER A 52 -0.44 -3.70 15.78
CA SER A 52 -1.06 -3.24 17.04
C SER A 52 -1.38 -1.74 17.06
N THR A 53 -0.79 -0.93 16.17
CA THR A 53 -0.99 0.53 16.16
C THR A 53 -1.03 1.11 14.75
N ILE A 54 -2.04 1.95 14.49
CA ILE A 54 -2.25 2.61 13.20
C ILE A 54 -1.14 3.60 12.85
N SER A 55 -0.49 4.19 13.86
CA SER A 55 0.61 5.14 13.72
C SER A 55 1.82 4.53 13.00
N ILE A 56 2.04 3.22 13.09
CA ILE A 56 3.08 2.53 12.33
C ILE A 56 2.75 2.56 10.84
N THR A 57 1.51 2.22 10.48
CA THR A 57 1.04 2.25 9.10
C THR A 57 1.06 3.68 8.54
N LEU A 58 0.53 4.66 9.27
CA LEU A 58 0.52 6.06 8.84
C LEU A 58 1.94 6.65 8.73
N GLY A 59 2.85 6.29 9.65
CA GLY A 59 4.25 6.73 9.60
C GLY A 59 5.01 6.14 8.42
N MET A 60 4.90 4.82 8.20
CA MET A 60 5.62 4.12 7.13
C MET A 60 5.15 4.52 5.72
N TYR A 61 3.87 4.90 5.56
CA TYR A 61 3.29 5.22 4.25
C TYR A 61 2.90 6.70 4.10
N SER A 62 3.47 7.58 4.92
CA SER A 62 3.23 9.03 4.88
C SER A 62 3.46 9.67 3.51
N HIS A 63 4.39 9.12 2.71
CA HIS A 63 4.68 9.53 1.34
C HIS A 63 3.51 9.30 0.35
N VAL A 64 2.55 8.43 0.67
CA VAL A 64 1.33 8.21 -0.14
C VAL A 64 0.24 9.24 0.20
N GLY A 65 0.37 9.93 1.34
CA GLY A 65 -0.58 10.93 1.84
C GLY A 65 -0.93 12.03 0.83
N PRO A 66 0.05 12.70 0.18
CA PRO A 66 -0.24 13.73 -0.84
C PRO A 66 -1.14 13.21 -1.97
N THR A 67 -0.83 12.04 -2.52
CA THR A 67 -1.62 11.40 -3.58
C THR A 67 -3.06 11.06 -3.14
N LEU A 68 -3.24 10.68 -1.87
CA LEU A 68 -4.56 10.42 -1.28
C LEU A 68 -5.38 11.71 -1.15
N HIS A 69 -4.76 12.83 -0.77
CA HIS A 69 -5.43 14.13 -0.67
C HIS A 69 -5.90 14.63 -2.03
N ASP A 70 -5.06 14.53 -3.06
CA ASP A 70 -5.40 14.96 -4.42
C ASP A 70 -6.59 14.17 -4.97
N ARG A 71 -6.60 12.84 -4.79
CA ARG A 71 -7.72 11.98 -5.20
C ARG A 71 -9.00 12.30 -4.44
N ALA A 72 -8.92 12.56 -3.13
CA ALA A 72 -10.09 12.92 -2.35
C ALA A 72 -10.68 14.27 -2.79
N ALA A 73 -9.82 15.24 -3.11
CA ALA A 73 -10.23 16.53 -3.64
C ALA A 73 -10.91 16.40 -5.01
N GLU A 74 -10.37 15.57 -5.90
CA GLU A 74 -10.96 15.28 -7.21
C GLU A 74 -12.34 14.62 -7.08
N GLN A 75 -12.45 13.59 -6.24
CA GLN A 75 -13.72 12.89 -5.99
C GLN A 75 -14.79 13.82 -5.39
N LEU A 76 -14.41 14.68 -4.44
CA LEU A 76 -15.30 15.70 -3.88
C LEU A 76 -15.69 16.74 -4.92
N GLY A 77 -14.76 17.17 -5.77
CA GLY A 77 -15.03 18.08 -6.88
C GLY A 77 -16.11 17.53 -7.80
N VAL A 78 -16.00 16.25 -8.20
CA VAL A 78 -17.01 15.57 -9.03
C VAL A 78 -18.37 15.51 -8.32
N LEU A 79 -18.39 15.12 -7.05
CA LEU A 79 -19.62 14.99 -6.25
C LEU A 79 -20.33 16.33 -6.00
N LEU A 80 -19.57 17.39 -5.73
CA LEU A 80 -20.10 18.69 -5.33
C LEU A 80 -20.44 19.58 -6.54
N LEU A 81 -19.70 19.47 -7.64
CA LEU A 81 -19.86 20.32 -8.82
C LEU A 81 -20.72 19.66 -9.91
N GLY A 82 -20.98 18.35 -9.82
CA GLY A 82 -21.65 17.57 -10.86
C GLY A 82 -20.76 17.39 -12.11
N GLU A 83 -21.05 16.35 -12.92
CA GLU A 83 -20.34 16.06 -14.17
C GLU A 83 -20.50 17.16 -15.25
N VAL A 84 -19.87 18.33 -15.11
CA VAL A 84 -20.00 19.42 -16.09
C VAL A 84 -18.68 19.88 -16.74
N VAL A 85 -17.54 19.24 -16.47
CA VAL A 85 -16.27 19.63 -17.14
C VAL A 85 -15.64 18.51 -17.96
N ALA A 86 -16.47 17.78 -18.73
CA ALA A 86 -15.98 16.88 -19.76
C ALA A 86 -16.84 16.94 -21.02
N ARG A 87 -17.09 18.14 -21.55
CA ARG A 87 -17.51 18.38 -22.94
C ARG A 87 -17.37 19.87 -23.30
N SER A 88 -16.18 20.27 -23.74
CA SER A 88 -15.92 21.39 -24.66
C SER A 88 -14.53 21.22 -25.23
#